data_AF-A0A957VUK3-F1
#
_entry.id   AF-A0A957VUK3-F1
#
_cell.length_a   1.000
_cell.length_b   1.000
_cell.length_c   1.000
_cell.angle_alpha   90.00
_cell.angle_beta   90.00
_cell.angle_gamma   90.00
#
_symmetry.space_group_name_H-M   'P 1'
#
loop_
_entity.id
_entity.type
_entity.pdbx_description
1 polymer ?
#
loop_
_entity_poly.entity_id
_entity_poly.type
_entity_poly.pdbx_seq_one_letter_code
_entity_poly.pdbx_strand_id
1 'polypeptide(L)'
;PVMDGYEATRKIKATTQGQATAVIALTASTFEEEQAIVVSAGCDDFLRKPFREVDLFKMMKKHIGVRYIYEDTGDEGQVTGLADQAGLRQDTSPDRDQVDAAIAALPAELIEELREAATRSDMLGVDNVIDDINRHNHPLAVLLAGLAEDFNYDEILALLQTSKGLS
;
A
#
# COMPACT_ATOMS: atom_id res chain seq x y z
N PRO A 1 2.11 -28.01 15.31
CA PRO A 1 3.45 -27.82 14.68
C PRO A 1 4.52 -28.36 15.64
N VAL A 2 5.67 -28.83 15.14
CA VAL A 2 6.72 -29.47 15.96
C VAL A 2 7.84 -28.50 16.40
N MET A 3 8.06 -27.40 15.66
CA MET A 3 9.08 -26.37 15.93
C MET A 3 8.46 -24.99 15.68
N ASP A 4 8.87 -23.98 16.47
CA ASP A 4 8.45 -22.60 16.25
C ASP A 4 9.28 -21.92 15.13
N GLY A 5 8.71 -20.85 14.55
CA GLY A 5 9.34 -20.15 13.42
C GLY A 5 10.66 -19.46 13.79
N TYR A 6 10.81 -18.98 15.03
CA TYR A 6 12.04 -18.31 15.46
C TYR A 6 13.19 -19.29 15.66
N GLU A 7 12.91 -20.49 16.18
CA GLU A 7 13.87 -21.58 16.28
C GLU A 7 14.30 -22.06 14.89
N ALA A 8 13.36 -22.14 13.95
CA ALA A 8 13.68 -22.43 12.56
C ALA A 8 14.61 -21.35 11.96
N THR A 9 14.32 -20.06 12.16
CA THR A 9 15.18 -18.96 11.69
C THR A 9 16.59 -19.06 12.26
N ARG A 10 16.73 -19.29 13.58
CA ARG A 10 18.04 -19.44 14.23
C ARG A 10 18.85 -20.57 13.60
N LYS A 11 18.20 -21.71 13.30
CA LYS A 11 18.86 -22.85 12.64
C LYS A 11 19.28 -22.53 11.19
N ILE A 12 18.46 -21.81 10.44
CA ILE A 12 18.82 -21.35 9.08
C ILE A 12 20.05 -20.45 9.16
N LYS A 13 19.97 -19.37 9.95
CA LYS A 13 21.02 -18.35 10.08
C LYS A 13 22.30 -18.90 10.72
N ALA A 14 22.28 -20.03 11.43
CA ALA A 14 23.50 -20.65 11.97
C ALA A 14 24.48 -21.16 10.88
N THR A 15 24.04 -21.30 9.63
CA THR A 15 24.88 -21.76 8.51
C THR A 15 25.42 -20.59 7.68
N THR A 16 26.60 -20.75 7.06
CA THR A 16 27.18 -19.72 6.18
C THR A 16 26.26 -19.35 5.01
N GLN A 17 25.57 -20.34 4.44
CA GLN A 17 24.58 -20.09 3.38
C GLN A 17 23.34 -19.38 3.93
N GLY A 18 22.84 -19.80 5.09
CA GLY A 18 21.66 -19.20 5.69
C GLY A 18 21.83 -17.77 6.18
N GLN A 19 23.06 -17.34 6.50
CA GLN A 19 23.37 -15.91 6.73
C GLN A 19 23.05 -15.04 5.51
N ALA A 20 23.26 -15.54 4.29
CA ALA A 20 22.92 -14.86 3.05
C ALA A 20 21.44 -15.04 2.63
N THR A 21 20.71 -15.97 3.25
CA THR A 21 19.29 -16.18 2.98
C THR A 21 18.46 -15.10 3.67
N ALA A 22 17.67 -14.36 2.90
CA ALA A 22 16.68 -13.43 3.45
C ALA A 22 15.57 -14.20 4.19
N VAL A 23 15.30 -13.82 5.43
CA VAL A 23 14.25 -14.39 6.27
C VAL A 23 13.33 -13.26 6.75
N ILE A 24 12.08 -13.30 6.29
CA ILE A 24 11.04 -12.33 6.66
C ILE A 24 10.02 -13.04 7.57
N ALA A 25 9.81 -12.53 8.78
CA ALA A 25 8.85 -13.10 9.72
C ALA A 25 7.41 -12.68 9.37
N LEU A 26 6.46 -13.63 9.35
CA LEU A 26 5.05 -13.31 9.19
C LEU A 26 4.33 -13.29 10.55
N THR A 27 4.01 -12.10 11.06
CA THR A 27 3.40 -11.92 12.39
C THR A 27 1.89 -11.66 12.33
N ALA A 28 1.12 -12.12 13.32
CA ALA A 28 -0.30 -11.77 13.47
C ALA A 28 -0.57 -10.75 14.61
N SER A 29 0.45 -10.35 15.37
CA SER A 29 0.28 -9.44 16.52
C SER A 29 0.52 -7.97 16.15
N THR A 30 0.24 -7.07 17.09
CA THR A 30 0.19 -5.61 16.90
C THR A 30 1.21 -4.83 17.73
N PHE A 31 2.23 -5.48 18.31
CA PHE A 31 3.01 -4.85 19.39
C PHE A 31 4.51 -4.73 19.10
N GLU A 32 5.10 -3.63 19.58
CA GLU A 32 6.53 -3.29 19.55
C GLU A 32 7.43 -4.39 20.15
N GLU A 33 6.86 -5.24 20.99
CA GLU A 33 7.52 -6.41 21.61
C GLU A 33 8.05 -7.43 20.57
N GLU A 34 7.53 -7.41 19.34
CA GLU A 34 7.96 -8.35 18.29
C GLU A 34 9.23 -7.93 17.57
N GLN A 35 9.57 -6.64 17.50
CA GLN A 35 10.80 -6.22 16.80
C GLN A 35 12.05 -6.81 17.46
N ALA A 36 12.13 -6.79 18.80
CA ALA A 36 13.27 -7.34 19.53
C ALA A 36 13.40 -8.86 19.33
N ILE A 37 12.28 -9.57 19.26
CA ILE A 37 12.25 -11.03 19.07
C ILE A 37 12.64 -11.39 17.62
N VAL A 38 12.10 -10.66 16.64
CA VAL A 38 12.41 -10.82 15.21
C VAL A 38 13.89 -10.56 14.95
N VAL A 39 14.44 -9.47 15.49
CA VAL A 39 15.86 -9.13 15.35
C VAL A 39 16.75 -10.16 16.05
N SER A 40 16.42 -10.57 17.28
CA SER A 40 17.23 -11.54 18.03
C SER A 40 17.18 -12.96 17.43
N ALA A 41 16.10 -13.32 16.72
CA ALA A 41 16.03 -14.57 15.98
C ALA A 41 16.88 -14.58 14.70
N GLY A 42 17.32 -13.40 14.23
CA GLY A 42 18.08 -13.24 13.00
C GLY A 42 17.21 -13.06 11.75
N CYS A 43 15.96 -12.62 11.91
CA CYS A 43 15.14 -12.22 10.77
C CYS A 43 15.62 -10.87 10.23
N ASP A 44 15.54 -10.69 8.91
CA ASP A 44 15.96 -9.46 8.22
C ASP A 44 14.82 -8.42 8.16
N ASP A 45 13.58 -8.89 8.31
CA ASP A 45 12.38 -8.05 8.35
C ASP A 45 11.17 -8.81 8.91
N PHE A 46 10.03 -8.13 9.00
CA PHE A 46 8.75 -8.74 9.29
C PHE A 46 7.64 -8.18 8.40
N LEU A 47 6.59 -8.99 8.20
CA LEU A 47 5.38 -8.62 7.48
C LEU A 47 4.17 -9.05 8.31
N ARG A 48 3.30 -8.09 8.59
CA ARG A 48 2.13 -8.30 9.46
C ARG A 48 0.98 -8.93 8.68
N LYS A 49 0.26 -9.85 9.32
CA LYS A 49 -0.94 -10.50 8.81
C LYS A 49 -2.18 -9.71 9.23
N PRO A 50 -3.22 -9.66 8.36
CA PRO A 50 -3.17 -10.04 6.95
C PRO A 50 -2.23 -9.11 6.16
N PHE A 51 -1.52 -9.65 5.15
CA PHE A 51 -0.69 -8.85 4.25
C PHE A 51 -1.19 -8.98 2.81
N ARG A 52 -0.89 -7.98 1.98
CA ARG A 52 -1.21 -8.00 0.55
C ARG A 52 -0.04 -8.58 -0.23
N GLU A 53 -0.32 -9.13 -1.41
CA GLU A 53 0.73 -9.67 -2.29
C GLU A 53 1.75 -8.60 -2.68
N VAL A 54 1.29 -7.37 -2.88
CA VAL A 54 2.14 -6.21 -3.17
C VAL A 54 3.18 -5.98 -2.06
N ASP A 55 2.81 -6.15 -0.79
CA ASP A 55 3.73 -5.98 0.34
C ASP A 55 4.80 -7.07 0.35
N LEU A 56 4.41 -8.31 0.04
CA LEU A 56 5.34 -9.42 -0.12
C LEU A 56 6.30 -9.19 -1.29
N PHE A 57 5.80 -8.73 -2.44
CA PHE A 57 6.63 -8.38 -3.60
C PHE A 57 7.59 -7.22 -3.30
N LYS A 58 7.15 -6.19 -2.57
CA LYS A 58 8.01 -5.10 -2.10
C LYS A 58 9.13 -5.65 -1.20
N MET A 59 8.81 -6.54 -0.26
CA MET A 59 9.80 -7.16 0.64
C MET A 59 10.81 -8.02 -0.12
N MET A 60 10.35 -8.85 -1.05
CA MET A 60 11.24 -9.63 -1.90
C MET A 60 12.13 -8.72 -2.76
N LYS A 61 11.59 -7.69 -3.42
CA LYS A 61 12.40 -6.71 -4.16
C LYS A 61 13.47 -6.06 -3.27
N LYS A 62 13.13 -5.66 -2.04
CA LYS A 62 14.04 -5.07 -1.06
C LYS A 62 15.19 -6.01 -0.69
N HIS A 63 14.90 -7.28 -0.39
CA HIS A 63 15.86 -8.19 0.24
C HIS A 63 16.61 -9.10 -0.74
N ILE A 64 16.05 -9.37 -1.93
CA ILE A 64 16.68 -10.24 -2.94
C ILE A 64 16.89 -9.55 -4.30
N GLY A 65 16.51 -8.28 -4.45
CA GLY A 65 16.84 -7.47 -5.64
C GLY A 65 16.17 -7.92 -6.95
N VAL A 66 15.06 -8.64 -6.86
CA VAL A 66 14.34 -9.17 -8.02
C VAL A 66 13.63 -8.07 -8.81
N ARG A 67 13.57 -8.25 -10.13
CA ARG A 67 12.72 -7.46 -11.03
C ARG A 67 11.57 -8.34 -11.50
N TYR A 68 10.35 -7.95 -11.15
CA TYR A 68 9.14 -8.62 -11.62
C TYR A 68 8.87 -8.24 -13.07
N ILE A 69 8.50 -9.24 -13.88
CA ILE A 69 7.94 -9.07 -15.21
C ILE A 69 6.46 -9.36 -15.04
N TYR A 70 5.64 -8.32 -15.07
CA TYR A 70 4.20 -8.47 -15.07
C TYR A 70 3.76 -8.76 -16.50
N GLU A 71 2.83 -9.71 -16.66
CA GLU A 71 2.19 -9.92 -17.96
C GLU A 71 1.29 -8.72 -18.21
N ASP A 72 1.55 -8.03 -19.32
CA ASP A 72 0.77 -6.89 -19.76
C ASP A 72 -0.60 -7.41 -20.19
N THR A 73 -1.52 -7.53 -19.25
CA THR A 73 -2.94 -7.80 -19.52
C THR A 73 -3.60 -6.53 -20.04
N GLY A 74 -3.05 -5.95 -21.12
CA GLY A 74 -3.76 -5.15 -22.11
C GLY A 74 -4.69 -4.02 -21.66
N ASP A 75 -4.59 -3.55 -20.42
CA ASP A 75 -5.34 -2.42 -19.89
C ASP A 75 -4.42 -1.46 -19.10
N GLU A 76 -3.16 -1.34 -19.55
CA GLU A 76 -2.21 -0.35 -19.08
C GLU A 76 -2.19 0.86 -20.03
N GLY A 77 -3.02 1.85 -19.71
CA GLY A 77 -2.85 3.22 -20.18
C GLY A 77 -1.60 3.86 -19.55
N GLN A 78 -0.45 3.64 -20.17
CA GLN A 78 0.77 4.46 -20.10
C GLN A 78 1.50 4.56 -18.75
N VAL A 79 2.25 3.51 -18.42
CA VAL A 79 3.51 3.64 -17.68
C VAL A 79 4.67 3.90 -18.67
N THR A 80 4.90 5.17 -19.02
CA THR A 80 6.16 5.57 -19.66
C THR A 80 6.93 6.56 -18.78
N GLY A 81 7.89 6.00 -18.06
CA GLY A 81 9.17 6.64 -17.76
C GLY A 81 9.22 7.63 -16.61
N LEU A 82 9.43 7.13 -15.38
CA LEU A 82 10.09 7.88 -14.28
C LEU A 82 10.96 6.90 -13.45
N ALA A 83 11.88 6.21 -14.11
CA ALA A 83 13.07 5.67 -13.48
C ALA A 83 14.21 6.66 -13.69
N ASP A 84 14.11 7.83 -13.07
CA ASP A 84 15.25 8.72 -12.76
C ASP A 84 14.70 9.97 -12.05
N GLN A 85 14.56 9.87 -10.73
CA GLN A 85 14.74 10.98 -9.79
C GLN A 85 14.89 10.43 -8.38
N ALA A 86 16.02 9.76 -8.17
CA ALA A 86 16.64 9.66 -6.85
C ALA A 86 17.17 11.05 -6.48
N GLY A 87 16.32 11.89 -5.90
CA GLY A 87 16.66 13.22 -5.42
C GLY A 87 15.40 14.03 -5.19
N LEU A 88 15.13 14.36 -3.91
CA LEU A 88 13.91 15.03 -3.40
C LEU A 88 12.72 14.08 -3.17
N ARG A 89 12.78 13.28 -2.10
CA ARG A 89 11.59 13.12 -1.25
C ARG A 89 11.30 14.48 -0.63
N GLN A 90 10.64 15.36 -1.37
CA GLN A 90 9.92 16.46 -0.76
C GLN A 90 8.65 15.84 -0.17
N ASP A 91 8.53 16.03 1.13
CA ASP A 91 7.29 15.93 1.88
C ASP A 91 6.25 16.80 1.18
N THR A 92 5.52 16.22 0.24
CA THR A 92 4.42 16.86 -0.49
C THR A 92 3.19 16.02 -0.23
N SER A 93 2.79 15.97 1.05
CA SER A 93 1.37 15.82 1.35
C SER A 93 0.66 16.89 0.52
N PRO A 94 -0.25 16.53 -0.40
CA PRO A 94 -0.92 17.53 -1.23
C PRO A 94 -1.62 18.55 -0.33
N ASP A 95 -1.45 19.83 -0.67
CA ASP A 95 -2.08 20.94 0.04
C ASP A 95 -3.59 20.68 0.14
N ARG A 96 -4.17 20.76 1.34
CA ARG A 96 -5.56 20.34 1.60
C ARG A 96 -6.54 21.11 0.71
N ASP A 97 -6.24 22.38 0.46
CA ASP A 97 -7.03 23.26 -0.41
C ASP A 97 -7.06 22.75 -1.87
N GLN A 98 -5.98 22.13 -2.35
CA GLN A 98 -5.92 21.55 -3.69
C GLN A 98 -6.72 20.25 -3.78
N VAL A 99 -6.71 19.44 -2.72
CA VAL A 99 -7.50 18.21 -2.65
C VAL A 99 -8.99 18.53 -2.63
N ASP A 100 -9.40 19.51 -1.83
CA ASP A 100 -10.81 19.92 -1.75
C ASP A 100 -11.30 20.51 -3.09
N ALA A 101 -10.48 21.33 -3.77
CA ALA A 101 -10.79 21.83 -5.11
C ALA A 101 -10.87 20.71 -6.16
N ALA A 102 -9.99 19.71 -6.08
CA ALA A 102 -10.00 18.55 -6.95
C ALA A 102 -11.25 17.69 -6.77
N ILE A 103 -11.69 17.49 -5.53
CA ILE A 103 -12.94 16.77 -5.21
C ILE A 103 -14.15 17.58 -5.71
N ALA A 104 -14.19 18.89 -5.50
CA ALA A 104 -15.28 19.75 -5.96
C ALA A 104 -15.43 19.80 -7.49
N ALA A 105 -14.36 19.51 -8.23
CA ALA A 105 -14.36 19.45 -9.69
C ALA A 105 -14.82 18.10 -10.26
N LEU A 106 -14.99 17.06 -9.43
CA LEU A 106 -15.47 15.76 -9.87
C LEU A 106 -16.98 15.77 -10.13
N PRO A 107 -17.46 14.88 -11.03
CA PRO A 107 -18.88 14.57 -11.15
C PRO A 107 -19.48 14.16 -9.79
N ALA A 108 -20.66 14.68 -9.46
CA ALA A 108 -21.34 14.38 -8.20
C ALA A 108 -21.69 12.89 -8.08
N GLU A 109 -21.90 12.21 -9.21
CA GLU A 109 -22.16 10.78 -9.30
C GLU A 109 -20.97 9.97 -8.75
N LEU A 110 -19.74 10.28 -9.17
CA LEU A 110 -18.53 9.58 -8.72
C LEU A 110 -18.26 9.81 -7.22
N ILE A 111 -18.54 11.01 -6.72
CA ILE A 111 -18.40 11.34 -5.29
C ILE A 111 -19.37 10.49 -4.45
N GLU A 112 -20.62 10.39 -4.87
CA GLU A 112 -21.63 9.61 -4.16
C GLU A 112 -21.37 8.09 -4.27
N GLU A 113 -20.96 7.60 -5.44
CA GLU A 113 -20.56 6.20 -5.63
C GLU A 113 -19.35 5.83 -4.77
N LEU A 114 -18.31 6.67 -4.72
CA LEU A 114 -17.14 6.45 -3.87
C LEU A 114 -17.53 6.45 -2.39
N ARG A 115 -18.43 7.36 -1.97
CA ARG A 115 -18.94 7.44 -0.60
C ARG A 115 -19.72 6.19 -0.22
N GLU A 116 -20.59 5.71 -1.09
CA GLU A 116 -21.37 4.49 -0.85
C GLU A 116 -20.49 3.25 -0.81
N ALA A 117 -19.54 3.13 -1.73
CA ALA A 117 -18.60 2.02 -1.77
C ALA A 117 -17.71 1.98 -0.51
N ALA A 118 -17.15 3.12 -0.11
CA ALA A 118 -16.36 3.25 1.12
C ALA A 118 -17.19 2.93 2.39
N THR A 119 -18.43 3.41 2.46
CA THR A 119 -19.35 3.13 3.58
C THR A 119 -19.69 1.64 3.70
N ARG A 120 -19.84 0.96 2.57
CA ARG A 120 -20.12 -0.49 2.51
C ARG A 120 -18.85 -1.35 2.64
N SER A 121 -17.67 -0.72 2.79
CA SER A 121 -16.36 -1.39 2.70
C SER A 121 -16.22 -2.26 1.45
N ASP A 122 -16.85 -1.82 0.36
CA ASP A 122 -16.90 -2.50 -0.92
C ASP A 122 -15.62 -2.20 -1.70
N MET A 123 -14.57 -3.00 -1.45
CA MET A 123 -13.24 -2.81 -2.04
C MET A 123 -13.28 -2.73 -3.57
N LEU A 124 -13.96 -3.67 -4.23
CA LEU A 124 -14.08 -3.68 -5.68
C LEU A 124 -14.86 -2.46 -6.19
N GLY A 125 -15.90 -2.04 -5.46
CA GLY A 125 -16.63 -0.80 -5.75
C GLY A 125 -15.74 0.44 -5.64
N VAL A 126 -14.91 0.53 -4.59
CA VAL A 126 -13.98 1.65 -4.37
C VAL A 126 -12.94 1.71 -5.50
N ASP A 127 -12.33 0.59 -5.85
CA ASP A 127 -11.32 0.52 -6.91
C ASP A 127 -11.89 0.95 -8.27
N ASN A 128 -13.08 0.45 -8.64
CA ASN A 128 -13.74 0.84 -9.89
C ASN A 128 -14.01 2.35 -9.95
N VAL A 129 -14.48 2.95 -8.86
CA VAL A 129 -14.77 4.39 -8.83
C VAL A 129 -13.46 5.20 -8.86
N ILE A 130 -12.39 4.71 -8.23
CA ILE A 130 -11.06 5.34 -8.31
C ILE A 130 -10.53 5.32 -9.75
N ASP A 131 -10.73 4.23 -10.49
CA ASP A 131 -10.37 4.14 -11.91
C ASP A 131 -11.15 5.13 -12.77
N ASP A 132 -12.43 5.34 -12.48
CA ASP A 132 -13.22 6.37 -13.16
C ASP A 132 -12.74 7.78 -12.79
N ILE A 133 -12.43 8.04 -11.52
CA ILE A 133 -11.83 9.30 -11.06
C ILE A 133 -10.47 9.54 -11.72
N ASN A 134 -9.67 8.51 -11.95
CA ASN A 134 -8.35 8.60 -12.58
C ASN A 134 -8.41 9.24 -13.97
N ARG A 135 -9.51 9.03 -14.71
CA ARG A 135 -9.75 9.61 -16.03
C ARG A 135 -10.01 11.13 -15.96
N HIS A 136 -10.45 11.63 -14.82
CA HIS A 136 -10.75 13.04 -14.58
C HIS A 136 -9.60 13.76 -13.85
N ASN A 137 -9.02 13.11 -12.84
CA ASN A 137 -8.00 13.68 -11.98
C ASN A 137 -7.04 12.59 -11.47
N HIS A 138 -5.96 12.39 -12.22
CA HIS A 138 -4.94 11.40 -11.90
C HIS A 138 -4.29 11.60 -10.51
N PRO A 139 -3.85 12.81 -10.11
CA PRO A 139 -3.29 13.02 -8.76
C PRO A 139 -4.25 12.64 -7.62
N LEU A 140 -5.53 12.97 -7.76
CA LEU A 140 -6.54 12.63 -6.76
C LEU A 140 -6.81 11.13 -6.71
N ALA A 141 -6.87 10.45 -7.85
CA ALA A 141 -7.03 9.01 -7.92
C ALA A 141 -5.86 8.28 -7.26
N VAL A 142 -4.63 8.73 -7.46
CA VAL A 142 -3.44 8.14 -6.80
C VAL A 142 -3.51 8.29 -5.28
N LEU A 143 -3.96 9.45 -4.78
CA LEU A 143 -4.17 9.67 -3.34
C LEU A 143 -5.25 8.72 -2.78
N LEU A 144 -6.40 8.66 -3.43
CA LEU A 144 -7.52 7.81 -3.03
C LEU A 144 -7.17 6.32 -3.11
N ALA A 145 -6.44 5.91 -4.14
CA ALA A 145 -5.90 4.56 -4.28
C ALA A 145 -4.99 4.22 -3.10
N GLY A 146 -4.07 5.10 -2.73
CA GLY A 146 -3.22 4.91 -1.55
C GLY A 146 -4.04 4.71 -0.26
N LEU A 147 -5.08 5.51 -0.05
CA LEU A 147 -5.96 5.36 1.11
C LEU A 147 -6.79 4.07 1.06
N ALA A 148 -7.31 3.69 -0.10
CA ALA A 148 -8.08 2.46 -0.29
C ALA A 148 -7.21 1.21 -0.10
N GLU A 149 -5.98 1.26 -0.63
CA GLU A 149 -4.94 0.26 -0.44
C GLU A 149 -4.60 0.00 1.04
N ASP A 150 -4.65 1.05 1.85
CA ASP A 150 -4.43 1.02 3.29
C ASP A 150 -5.72 0.78 4.10
N PHE A 151 -6.86 0.51 3.44
CA PHE A 151 -8.19 0.37 4.04
C PHE A 151 -8.64 1.59 4.87
N ASN A 152 -8.07 2.77 4.59
CA ASN A 152 -8.38 4.04 5.26
C ASN A 152 -9.65 4.67 4.68
N TYR A 153 -10.74 3.89 4.63
CA TYR A 153 -12.03 4.36 4.11
C TYR A 153 -12.61 5.50 4.96
N ASP A 154 -12.29 5.54 6.25
CA ASP A 154 -12.67 6.66 7.13
C ASP A 154 -12.03 7.99 6.67
N GLU A 155 -10.77 7.96 6.21
CA GLU A 155 -10.07 9.14 5.69
C GLU A 155 -10.63 9.56 4.32
N ILE A 156 -10.97 8.59 3.46
CA ILE A 156 -11.68 8.84 2.21
C ILE A 156 -13.02 9.55 2.51
N LEU A 157 -13.81 9.03 3.45
CA LEU A 157 -15.08 9.66 3.84
C LEU A 157 -14.89 11.06 4.43
N ALA A 158 -13.85 11.28 5.24
CA ALA A 158 -13.54 12.61 5.81
C ALA A 158 -13.16 13.64 4.73
N LEU A 159 -12.41 13.21 3.70
CA LEU A 159 -12.11 14.01 2.53
C LEU A 159 -13.38 14.41 1.77
N LEU A 160 -14.29 13.46 1.54
CA LEU A 160 -15.54 13.71 0.82
C LEU A 160 -16.51 14.61 1.60
N GLN A 161 -16.54 14.53 2.93
CA GLN A 161 -17.44 15.35 3.78
C GLN A 161 -17.08 16.84 3.80
N THR A 162 -15.80 17.18 3.73
CA THR A 162 -15.32 18.57 3.85
C THR A 162 -15.68 19.39 2.61
N SER A 163 -15.69 18.76 1.42
CA SER A 163 -16.05 19.41 0.16
C SER A 163 -17.48 19.99 0.11
N LYS A 164 -18.42 19.45 0.91
CA LYS A 164 -19.80 19.97 1.01
C LYS A 164 -19.92 21.23 1.88
N GLY A 165 -18.85 21.67 2.54
CA GLY A 165 -18.82 22.83 3.44
C GLY A 165 -18.60 24.19 2.76
N LEU A 166 -18.24 24.22 1.47
CA LEU A 166 -18.14 25.45 0.68
C LEU A 166 -19.27 25.54 -0.35
N SER A 167 -20.48 25.88 0.11
CA SER A 167 -21.52 26.44 -0.74
C SER A 167 -22.35 27.47 0.00
#